data_AF-A0A8J4BJJ9-F1
#
_entry.id   AF-A0A8J4BJJ9-F1
#
_cell.length_a   1.000
_cell.length_b   1.000
_cell.length_c   1.000
_cell.angle_alpha   90.00
_cell.angle_beta   90.00
_cell.angle_gamma   90.00
#
_symmetry.space_group_name_H-M   'P 1'
#
loop_
_entity.id
_entity.type
_entity.pdbx_description
1 polymer ?
#
loop_
_entity_poly.entity_id
_entity_poly.type
_entity_poly.pdbx_seq_one_letter_code
_entity_poly.pdbx_strand_id
1 'polypeptide(L)'
;MRSEEVKLAEALTAREAQGQLMQAELEKLRNQLQASETKILDAAREGAELRIQLAVAREQAAAMGAKLAAAAQAALMHERRATDAASELDSLKKQLVEGTNQLSRASTRCDDLERRLTEAQRRAADAEGRAATDAQELNALRAQVSKLAAEAAAMTAAARIREKMDEELDRLRNRIRDVEGQLPRLGSSAPPLGTHGVSGTAPTMPNIVIHAAAAGAPPGAAGPATAAVTAAAPPLIEILGGSAPLAVASLPPPQLPGNGSGGDGSSNILDSERALLQQQLDALRGSSQALEGLVRGLQGTIEEMRNGSAKEVTTAPPPPPPATDAVAAAQDPAAMLAAAAASAAAEAVELREKLQELTSQLEEAVTAKTGLEGALAACQGELNEVLEDRYQLQVALRAAQKQLADALAAASSAPPPGPSPETIARLAQLEAALRQTKSDYQKLLQEVATIRGQMSAKDSHISQLTSELARATATAIEADQLRSQIAVLEARIGTLTRHLAENESGRRLFNELEATHSSMQRRLAAARASDEIYNSNG
;
A
#
# COMPACT_ATOMS: atom_id res chain seq x y z
N MET A 1 -31.33 -136.12 22.20
CA MET A 1 -32.65 -135.44 22.29
C MET A 1 -32.51 -134.24 23.24
N ARG A 2 -33.28 -134.09 24.35
CA ARG A 2 -33.31 -132.86 25.18
C ARG A 2 -31.97 -132.20 25.52
N SER A 3 -30.92 -132.95 25.86
CA SER A 3 -29.60 -132.37 26.19
C SER A 3 -28.83 -131.80 25.00
N GLU A 4 -29.11 -132.24 23.77
CA GLU A 4 -28.45 -131.70 22.57
C GLU A 4 -29.22 -130.49 22.03
N GLU A 5 -30.55 -130.50 22.15
CA GLU A 5 -31.41 -129.34 21.83
C GLU A 5 -31.02 -128.11 22.66
N VAL A 6 -30.74 -128.30 23.97
CA VAL A 6 -30.24 -127.22 24.85
C VAL A 6 -28.86 -126.71 24.40
N LYS A 7 -27.90 -127.59 24.12
CA LYS A 7 -26.56 -127.18 23.64
C LYS A 7 -26.61 -126.46 22.29
N LEU A 8 -27.56 -126.83 21.42
CA LEU A 8 -27.72 -126.21 20.10
C LEU A 8 -28.40 -124.84 20.22
N ALA A 9 -29.30 -124.65 21.18
CA ALA A 9 -29.85 -123.35 21.55
C ALA A 9 -28.80 -122.44 22.23
N GLU A 10 -27.96 -122.97 23.11
CA GLU A 10 -26.81 -122.25 23.71
C GLU A 10 -25.80 -121.83 22.62
N ALA A 11 -25.50 -122.69 21.65
CA ALA A 11 -24.62 -122.36 20.53
C ALA A 11 -25.23 -121.31 19.57
N LEU A 12 -26.55 -121.34 19.34
CA LEU A 12 -27.25 -120.33 18.55
C LEU A 12 -27.25 -118.97 19.27
N THR A 13 -27.62 -118.93 20.54
CA THR A 13 -27.63 -117.68 21.34
C THR A 13 -26.24 -117.09 21.51
N ALA A 14 -25.20 -117.91 21.68
CA ALA A 14 -23.81 -117.44 21.68
C ALA A 14 -23.39 -116.85 20.31
N ARG A 15 -23.83 -117.45 19.20
CA ARG A 15 -23.58 -116.94 17.84
C ARG A 15 -24.36 -115.66 17.55
N GLU A 16 -25.58 -115.53 18.06
CA GLU A 16 -26.38 -114.29 18.00
C GLU A 16 -25.71 -113.17 18.80
N ALA A 17 -25.24 -113.45 20.02
CA ALA A 17 -24.49 -112.49 20.84
C ALA A 17 -23.17 -112.06 20.16
N GLN A 18 -22.45 -112.99 19.53
CA GLN A 18 -21.25 -112.67 18.75
C GLN A 18 -21.58 -111.82 17.50
N GLY A 19 -22.70 -112.10 16.83
CA GLY A 19 -23.21 -111.29 15.73
C GLY A 19 -23.57 -109.87 16.16
N GLN A 20 -24.25 -109.71 17.30
CA GLN A 20 -24.58 -108.42 17.90
C GLN A 20 -23.32 -107.63 18.29
N LEU A 21 -22.31 -108.28 18.86
CA LEU A 21 -21.02 -107.65 19.17
C LEU A 21 -20.33 -107.12 17.90
N MET A 22 -20.18 -107.94 16.86
CA MET A 22 -19.57 -107.48 15.60
C MET A 22 -20.40 -106.39 14.92
N GLN A 23 -21.73 -106.43 15.03
CA GLN A 23 -22.60 -105.38 14.50
C GLN A 23 -22.42 -104.05 15.26
N ALA A 24 -22.34 -104.09 16.59
CA ALA A 24 -22.06 -102.94 17.42
C ALA A 24 -20.65 -102.35 17.18
N GLU A 25 -19.65 -103.20 16.93
CA GLU A 25 -18.30 -102.76 16.53
C GLU A 25 -18.30 -102.09 15.14
N LEU A 26 -19.02 -102.65 14.17
CA LEU A 26 -19.18 -102.04 12.85
C LEU A 26 -19.93 -100.70 12.90
N GLU A 27 -20.97 -100.57 13.72
CA GLU A 27 -21.67 -99.31 13.95
C GLU A 27 -20.76 -98.28 14.64
N LYS A 28 -19.98 -98.69 15.65
CA LYS A 28 -18.98 -97.84 16.31
C LYS A 28 -17.92 -97.35 15.31
N LEU A 29 -17.39 -98.22 14.45
CA LEU A 29 -16.41 -97.86 13.42
C LEU A 29 -17.01 -96.93 12.35
N ARG A 30 -18.26 -97.16 11.92
CA ARG A 30 -18.97 -96.25 11.00
C ARG A 30 -19.16 -94.86 11.61
N ASN A 31 -19.59 -94.79 12.88
CA ASN A 31 -19.75 -93.52 13.59
C ASN A 31 -18.41 -92.80 13.78
N GLN A 32 -17.32 -93.52 14.06
CA GLN A 32 -15.97 -92.96 14.12
C GLN A 32 -15.49 -92.45 12.74
N LEU A 33 -15.75 -93.19 11.67
CA LEU A 33 -15.42 -92.77 10.31
C LEU A 33 -16.17 -91.48 9.94
N GLN A 34 -17.48 -91.43 10.11
CA GLN A 34 -18.30 -90.23 9.87
C GLN A 34 -17.84 -89.04 10.73
N ALA A 35 -17.49 -89.26 12.00
CA ALA A 35 -16.93 -88.25 12.88
C ALA A 35 -15.51 -87.79 12.48
N SER A 36 -14.77 -88.57 11.69
CA SER A 36 -13.49 -88.17 11.10
C SER A 36 -13.65 -87.45 9.76
N GLU A 37 -14.59 -87.89 8.92
CA GLU A 37 -14.93 -87.26 7.63
C GLU A 37 -15.46 -85.84 7.84
N THR A 38 -16.37 -85.65 8.80
CA THR A 38 -16.87 -84.32 9.20
C THR A 38 -15.74 -83.39 9.65
N LYS A 39 -14.86 -83.85 10.55
CA LYS A 39 -13.67 -83.09 10.98
C LYS A 39 -12.73 -82.74 9.82
N ILE A 40 -12.54 -83.63 8.85
CA ILE A 40 -11.72 -83.36 7.66
C ILE A 40 -12.38 -82.30 6.77
N LEU A 41 -13.71 -82.36 6.59
CA LEU A 41 -14.45 -81.37 5.83
C LEU A 41 -14.44 -79.99 6.50
N ASP A 42 -14.57 -79.92 7.82
CA ASP A 42 -14.53 -78.67 8.57
C ASP A 42 -13.11 -78.07 8.59
N ALA A 43 -12.08 -78.87 8.83
CA ALA A 43 -10.68 -78.42 8.70
C ALA A 43 -10.33 -77.97 7.26
N ALA A 44 -10.94 -78.58 6.23
CA ALA A 44 -10.79 -78.14 4.84
C ALA A 44 -11.50 -76.80 4.56
N ARG A 45 -12.64 -76.53 5.21
CA ARG A 45 -13.34 -75.23 5.15
C ARG A 45 -12.53 -74.14 5.85
N GLU A 46 -12.09 -74.37 7.10
CA GLU A 46 -11.21 -73.46 7.84
C GLU A 46 -9.92 -73.17 7.05
N GLY A 47 -9.30 -74.21 6.47
CA GLY A 47 -8.12 -74.06 5.62
C GLY A 47 -8.36 -73.35 4.28
N ALA A 48 -9.60 -73.31 3.78
CA ALA A 48 -9.97 -72.49 2.62
C ALA A 48 -10.19 -71.03 3.04
N GLU A 49 -10.88 -70.80 4.16
CA GLU A 49 -11.13 -69.46 4.71
C GLU A 49 -9.82 -68.74 5.07
N LEU A 50 -8.91 -69.40 5.79
CA LEU A 50 -7.59 -68.85 6.12
C LEU A 50 -6.76 -68.49 4.88
N ARG A 51 -6.91 -69.22 3.77
CA ARG A 51 -6.24 -68.85 2.50
C ARG A 51 -6.84 -67.60 1.87
N ILE A 52 -8.16 -67.41 1.96
CA ILE A 52 -8.85 -66.20 1.51
C ILE A 52 -8.42 -65.00 2.37
N GLN A 53 -8.46 -65.14 3.69
CA GLN A 53 -8.01 -64.10 4.63
C GLN A 53 -6.54 -63.70 4.37
N LEU A 54 -5.65 -64.68 4.12
CA LEU A 54 -4.24 -64.45 3.81
C LEU A 54 -4.02 -63.80 2.43
N ALA A 55 -4.88 -64.08 1.44
CA ALA A 55 -4.85 -63.38 0.15
C ALA A 55 -5.26 -61.90 0.31
N VAL A 56 -6.36 -61.63 1.03
CA VAL A 56 -6.82 -60.26 1.35
C VAL A 56 -5.77 -59.48 2.13
N ALA A 57 -5.13 -60.09 3.14
CA ALA A 57 -4.06 -59.45 3.90
C ALA A 57 -2.83 -59.09 3.04
N ARG A 58 -2.48 -59.93 2.05
CA ARG A 58 -1.41 -59.63 1.08
C ARG A 58 -1.76 -58.48 0.15
N GLU A 59 -3.01 -58.40 -0.32
CA GLU A 59 -3.49 -57.31 -1.16
C GLU A 59 -3.51 -55.98 -0.38
N GLN A 60 -3.98 -56.00 0.87
CA GLN A 60 -3.91 -54.84 1.77
C GLN A 60 -2.47 -54.40 2.04
N ALA A 61 -1.54 -55.33 2.28
CA ALA A 61 -0.12 -55.01 2.45
C ALA A 61 0.49 -54.39 1.18
N ALA A 62 0.15 -54.89 0.00
CA ALA A 62 0.58 -54.32 -1.28
C ALA A 62 0.02 -52.91 -1.50
N ALA A 63 -1.26 -52.68 -1.19
CA ALA A 63 -1.90 -51.37 -1.28
C ALA A 63 -1.27 -50.35 -0.31
N MET A 64 -0.94 -50.77 0.93
CA MET A 64 -0.23 -49.93 1.89
C MET A 64 1.21 -49.64 1.45
N GLY A 65 1.91 -50.61 0.86
CA GLY A 65 3.22 -50.41 0.25
C GLY A 65 3.20 -49.38 -0.88
N ALA A 66 2.19 -49.43 -1.76
CA ALA A 66 1.99 -48.45 -2.82
C ALA A 66 1.71 -47.04 -2.26
N LYS A 67 0.89 -46.92 -1.21
CA LYS A 67 0.64 -45.64 -0.52
C LYS A 67 1.91 -45.06 0.12
N LEU A 68 2.73 -45.90 0.77
CA LEU A 68 4.02 -45.48 1.34
C LEU A 68 5.01 -45.00 0.26
N ALA A 69 5.08 -45.70 -0.88
CA ALA A 69 5.91 -45.27 -2.01
C ALA A 69 5.45 -43.93 -2.60
N ALA A 70 4.14 -43.71 -2.74
CA ALA A 70 3.58 -42.43 -3.18
C ALA A 70 3.86 -41.29 -2.19
N ALA A 71 3.71 -41.55 -0.88
CA ALA A 71 4.04 -40.58 0.17
C ALA A 71 5.53 -40.20 0.18
N ALA A 72 6.43 -41.18 -0.02
CA ALA A 72 7.87 -40.91 -0.13
C ALA A 72 8.21 -40.06 -1.37
N GLN A 73 7.55 -40.30 -2.51
CA GLN A 73 7.71 -39.45 -3.70
C GLN A 73 7.18 -38.03 -3.48
N ALA A 74 6.04 -37.88 -2.80
CA ALA A 74 5.51 -36.57 -2.43
C ALA A 74 6.51 -35.81 -1.53
N ALA A 75 7.04 -36.46 -0.48
CA ALA A 75 8.04 -35.87 0.42
C ALA A 75 9.27 -35.35 -0.34
N LEU A 76 9.84 -36.14 -1.27
CA LEU A 76 10.97 -35.71 -2.11
C LEU A 76 10.62 -34.52 -3.02
N MET A 77 9.37 -34.40 -3.48
CA MET A 77 8.92 -33.24 -4.26
C MET A 77 8.73 -32.00 -3.39
N HIS A 78 8.29 -32.14 -2.13
CA HIS A 78 8.24 -31.04 -1.16
C HIS A 78 9.64 -30.57 -0.75
N GLU A 79 10.59 -31.50 -0.53
CA GLU A 79 11.99 -31.18 -0.25
C GLU A 79 12.63 -30.37 -1.39
N ARG A 80 12.41 -30.75 -2.65
CA ARG A 80 12.88 -29.98 -3.81
C ARG A 80 12.28 -28.57 -3.88
N ARG A 81 10.96 -28.43 -3.69
CA ARG A 81 10.31 -27.11 -3.63
C ARG A 81 10.88 -26.24 -2.51
N ALA A 82 11.20 -26.83 -1.35
CA ALA A 82 11.82 -26.11 -0.25
C ALA A 82 13.25 -25.65 -0.60
N THR A 83 14.05 -26.47 -1.30
CA THR A 83 15.38 -26.04 -1.77
C THR A 83 15.32 -24.96 -2.86
N ASP A 84 14.34 -25.06 -3.77
CA ASP A 84 14.14 -24.07 -4.84
C ASP A 84 13.74 -22.71 -4.22
N ALA A 85 12.72 -22.71 -3.35
CA ALA A 85 12.26 -21.50 -2.63
C ALA A 85 13.36 -20.88 -1.75
N ALA A 86 14.20 -21.69 -1.09
CA ALA A 86 15.34 -21.18 -0.33
C ALA A 86 16.35 -20.46 -1.24
N SER A 87 16.58 -20.96 -2.46
CA SER A 87 17.48 -20.33 -3.43
C SER A 87 16.93 -19.02 -4.00
N GLU A 88 15.61 -18.92 -4.20
CA GLU A 88 14.91 -17.69 -4.60
C GLU A 88 14.99 -16.64 -3.50
N LEU A 89 14.75 -17.04 -2.25
CA LEU A 89 14.83 -16.17 -1.08
C LEU A 89 16.26 -15.59 -0.88
N ASP A 90 17.30 -16.39 -1.11
CA ASP A 90 18.69 -15.90 -1.09
C ASP A 90 19.04 -15.02 -2.30
N SER A 91 18.35 -15.16 -3.44
CA SER A 91 18.44 -14.23 -4.57
C SER A 91 17.80 -12.89 -4.21
N LEU A 92 16.59 -12.89 -3.64
CA LEU A 92 15.88 -11.69 -3.19
C LEU A 92 16.65 -10.93 -2.11
N LYS A 93 17.25 -11.62 -1.13
CA LYS A 93 18.16 -10.99 -0.16
C LYS A 93 19.33 -10.25 -0.81
N LYS A 94 19.97 -10.84 -1.83
CA LYS A 94 21.07 -10.20 -2.56
C LYS A 94 20.59 -8.96 -3.33
N GLN A 95 19.42 -9.03 -3.95
CA GLN A 95 18.79 -7.88 -4.63
C GLN A 95 18.46 -6.76 -3.63
N LEU A 96 17.93 -7.08 -2.44
CA LEU A 96 17.61 -6.10 -1.40
C LEU A 96 18.87 -5.41 -0.84
N VAL A 97 19.97 -6.15 -0.65
CA VAL A 97 21.27 -5.57 -0.26
C VAL A 97 21.80 -4.63 -1.35
N GLU A 98 21.73 -5.03 -2.62
CA GLU A 98 22.17 -4.17 -3.73
C GLU A 98 21.28 -2.92 -3.89
N GLY A 99 19.96 -3.04 -3.74
CA GLY A 99 19.04 -1.90 -3.71
C GLY A 99 19.35 -0.94 -2.56
N THR A 100 19.66 -1.47 -1.37
CA THR A 100 20.09 -0.67 -0.21
C THR A 100 21.40 0.06 -0.49
N ASN A 101 22.37 -0.60 -1.13
CA ASN A 101 23.63 0.03 -1.55
C ASN A 101 23.37 1.15 -2.57
N GLN A 102 22.48 0.94 -3.53
CA GLN A 102 22.12 1.96 -4.53
C GLN A 102 21.42 3.16 -3.90
N LEU A 103 20.50 2.95 -2.94
CA LEU A 103 19.86 4.01 -2.18
C LEU A 103 20.88 4.82 -1.36
N SER A 104 21.83 4.17 -0.68
CA SER A 104 22.89 4.88 0.06
C SER A 104 23.75 5.75 -0.86
N ARG A 105 24.10 5.26 -2.06
CA ARG A 105 24.82 6.03 -3.09
C ARG A 105 23.98 7.19 -3.62
N ALA A 106 22.67 7.02 -3.78
CA ALA A 106 21.78 8.11 -4.16
C ALA A 106 21.72 9.20 -3.08
N SER A 107 21.53 8.81 -1.80
CA SER A 107 21.54 9.73 -0.65
C SER A 107 22.82 10.58 -0.61
N THR A 108 24.00 9.94 -0.68
CA THR A 108 25.28 10.69 -0.67
C THR A 108 25.44 11.66 -1.85
N ARG A 109 24.82 11.38 -3.00
CA ARG A 109 24.79 12.33 -4.13
C ARG A 109 23.84 13.50 -3.87
N CYS A 110 22.70 13.28 -3.21
CA CYS A 110 21.81 14.35 -2.79
C CYS A 110 22.53 15.28 -1.78
N ASP A 111 23.14 14.72 -0.74
CA ASP A 111 23.93 15.48 0.25
C ASP A 111 25.02 16.35 -0.42
N ASP A 112 25.73 15.80 -1.41
CA ASP A 112 26.76 16.52 -2.16
C ASP A 112 26.18 17.58 -3.11
N LEU A 113 24.98 17.38 -3.65
CA LEU A 113 24.27 18.39 -4.45
C LEU A 113 23.74 19.53 -3.57
N GLU A 114 23.22 19.25 -2.38
CA GLU A 114 22.82 20.25 -1.38
C GLU A 114 24.01 21.11 -0.93
N ARG A 115 25.17 20.48 -0.65
CA ARG A 115 26.43 21.21 -0.37
C ARG A 115 26.86 22.10 -1.53
N ARG A 116 26.73 21.64 -2.78
CA ARG A 116 27.04 22.44 -3.97
C ARG A 116 26.06 23.60 -4.16
N LEU A 117 24.77 23.39 -3.89
CA LEU A 117 23.73 24.41 -3.97
C LEU A 117 23.94 25.50 -2.92
N THR A 118 24.15 25.12 -1.67
CA THR A 118 24.42 26.06 -0.56
C THR A 118 25.72 26.86 -0.78
N GLU A 119 26.79 26.25 -1.31
CA GLU A 119 27.98 27.01 -1.65
C GLU A 119 27.79 27.90 -2.90
N ALA A 120 26.98 27.48 -3.89
CA ALA A 120 26.62 28.34 -5.01
C ALA A 120 25.80 29.56 -4.57
N GLN A 121 24.83 29.38 -3.67
CA GLN A 121 24.06 30.46 -3.03
C GLN A 121 24.98 31.42 -2.27
N ARG A 122 25.95 30.90 -1.50
CA ARG A 122 26.94 31.73 -0.81
C ARG A 122 27.78 32.56 -1.79
N ARG A 123 28.29 31.96 -2.87
CA ARG A 123 29.04 32.69 -3.90
C ARG A 123 28.19 33.74 -4.62
N ALA A 124 26.90 33.50 -4.80
CA ALA A 124 25.98 34.49 -5.34
C ALA A 124 25.80 35.69 -4.37
N ALA A 125 25.55 35.43 -3.09
CA ALA A 125 25.46 36.47 -2.07
C ALA A 125 26.77 37.28 -1.92
N ASP A 126 27.93 36.62 -1.96
CA ASP A 126 29.24 37.28 -1.95
C ASP A 126 29.44 38.18 -3.21
N ALA A 127 28.90 37.78 -4.36
CA ALA A 127 28.96 38.56 -5.61
C ALA A 127 27.97 39.74 -5.61
N GLU A 128 26.75 39.56 -5.08
CA GLU A 128 25.78 40.64 -4.85
C GLU A 128 26.33 41.69 -3.88
N GLY A 129 27.01 41.26 -2.81
CA GLY A 129 27.69 42.15 -1.87
C GLY A 129 28.75 43.02 -2.54
N ARG A 130 29.56 42.44 -3.44
CA ARG A 130 30.55 43.20 -4.24
C ARG A 130 29.89 44.16 -5.23
N ALA A 131 28.85 43.71 -5.94
CA ALA A 131 28.10 44.57 -6.85
C ALA A 131 27.47 45.77 -6.11
N ALA A 132 27.04 45.58 -4.85
CA ALA A 132 26.54 46.65 -4.01
C ALA A 132 27.65 47.63 -3.55
N THR A 133 28.85 47.15 -3.20
CA THR A 133 29.98 48.05 -2.90
C THR A 133 30.42 48.84 -4.12
N ASP A 134 30.57 48.20 -5.28
CA ASP A 134 30.97 48.84 -6.53
C ASP A 134 29.94 49.92 -6.96
N ALA A 135 28.65 49.66 -6.75
CA ALA A 135 27.60 50.64 -7.01
C ALA A 135 27.65 51.84 -6.05
N GLN A 136 28.03 51.65 -4.78
CA GLN A 136 28.26 52.74 -3.83
C GLN A 136 29.48 53.58 -4.22
N GLU A 137 30.59 52.94 -4.61
CA GLU A 137 31.79 53.63 -5.10
C GLU A 137 31.51 54.45 -6.37
N LEU A 138 30.81 53.88 -7.35
CA LEU A 138 30.39 54.61 -8.56
C LEU A 138 29.52 55.82 -8.25
N ASN A 139 28.62 55.73 -7.26
CA ASN A 139 27.79 56.86 -6.84
C ASN A 139 28.60 57.93 -6.11
N ALA A 140 29.57 57.54 -5.27
CA ALA A 140 30.50 58.47 -4.65
C ALA A 140 31.37 59.21 -5.69
N LEU A 141 31.90 58.49 -6.69
CA LEU A 141 32.66 59.07 -7.81
C LEU A 141 31.80 60.02 -8.66
N ARG A 142 30.53 59.67 -8.95
CA ARG A 142 29.58 60.58 -9.63
C ARG A 142 29.35 61.87 -8.84
N ALA A 143 29.21 61.79 -7.52
CA ALA A 143 29.08 62.97 -6.67
C ALA A 143 30.34 63.84 -6.68
N GLN A 144 31.54 63.24 -6.68
CA GLN A 144 32.81 63.97 -6.83
C GLN A 144 32.91 64.66 -8.21
N VAL A 145 32.57 63.98 -9.29
CA VAL A 145 32.55 64.56 -10.64
C VAL A 145 31.55 65.72 -10.74
N SER A 146 30.36 65.59 -10.14
CA SER A 146 29.38 66.68 -10.07
C SER A 146 29.91 67.90 -9.30
N LYS A 147 30.59 67.68 -8.17
CA LYS A 147 31.25 68.75 -7.40
C LYS A 147 32.34 69.46 -8.21
N LEU A 148 33.23 68.71 -8.86
CA LEU A 148 34.29 69.28 -9.71
C LEU A 148 33.72 70.05 -10.92
N ALA A 149 32.62 69.56 -11.50
CA ALA A 149 31.92 70.27 -12.58
C ALA A 149 31.32 71.61 -12.10
N ALA A 150 30.74 71.64 -10.89
CA ALA A 150 30.25 72.87 -10.27
C ALA A 150 31.39 73.86 -9.93
N GLU A 151 32.51 73.37 -9.42
CA GLU A 151 33.72 74.18 -9.18
C GLU A 151 34.30 74.77 -10.48
N ALA A 152 34.37 73.97 -11.55
CA ALA A 152 34.79 74.44 -12.88
C ALA A 152 33.83 75.48 -13.47
N ALA A 153 32.52 75.30 -13.30
CA ALA A 153 31.51 76.28 -13.71
C ALA A 153 31.64 77.59 -12.93
N ALA A 154 31.87 77.53 -11.61
CA ALA A 154 32.11 78.70 -10.78
C ALA A 154 33.40 79.45 -11.19
N MET A 155 34.49 78.73 -11.47
CA MET A 155 35.74 79.31 -11.98
C MET A 155 35.54 79.99 -13.35
N THR A 156 34.74 79.39 -14.23
CA THR A 156 34.37 79.98 -15.53
C THR A 156 33.52 81.24 -15.37
N ALA A 157 32.57 81.26 -14.43
CA ALA A 157 31.80 82.46 -14.09
C ALA A 157 32.70 83.57 -13.52
N ALA A 158 33.64 83.23 -12.63
CA ALA A 158 34.62 84.18 -12.09
C ALA A 158 35.61 84.71 -13.15
N ALA A 159 35.90 83.94 -14.21
CA ALA A 159 36.65 84.44 -15.36
C ALA A 159 35.84 85.49 -16.16
N ARG A 160 34.56 85.23 -16.46
CA ARG A 160 33.67 86.19 -17.13
C ARG A 160 33.42 87.47 -16.31
N ILE A 161 33.40 87.38 -14.98
CA ILE A 161 33.31 88.56 -14.11
C ILE A 161 34.58 89.40 -14.23
N ARG A 162 35.77 88.78 -14.25
CA ARG A 162 37.05 89.50 -14.47
C ARG A 162 37.07 90.19 -15.83
N GLU A 163 36.73 89.48 -16.90
CA GLU A 163 36.59 90.04 -18.26
C GLU A 163 35.68 91.28 -18.29
N LYS A 164 34.51 91.23 -17.62
CA LYS A 164 33.63 92.40 -17.48
C LYS A 164 34.22 93.55 -16.65
N MET A 165 34.93 93.25 -15.56
CA MET A 165 35.62 94.28 -14.78
C MET A 165 36.74 94.95 -15.58
N ASP A 166 37.47 94.18 -16.38
CA ASP A 166 38.52 94.71 -17.28
C ASP A 166 37.90 95.59 -18.39
N GLU A 167 36.77 95.17 -18.99
CA GLU A 167 35.98 96.04 -19.90
C GLU A 167 35.52 97.34 -19.23
N GLU A 168 35.03 97.28 -17.99
CA GLU A 168 34.60 98.47 -17.23
C GLU A 168 35.78 99.38 -16.90
N LEU A 169 36.93 98.82 -16.52
CA LEU A 169 38.17 99.58 -16.31
C LEU A 169 38.63 100.25 -17.61
N ASP A 170 38.53 99.60 -18.76
CA ASP A 170 38.87 100.20 -20.05
C ASP A 170 37.86 101.27 -20.50
N ARG A 171 36.56 101.08 -20.26
CA ARG A 171 35.55 102.15 -20.42
C ARG A 171 35.86 103.36 -19.55
N LEU A 172 36.24 103.13 -18.28
CA LEU A 172 36.63 104.20 -17.35
C LEU A 172 37.92 104.89 -17.79
N ARG A 173 38.96 104.16 -18.22
CA ARG A 173 40.21 104.71 -18.77
C ARG A 173 39.96 105.56 -20.01
N ASN A 174 39.11 105.11 -20.93
CA ASN A 174 38.75 105.87 -22.13
C ASN A 174 37.97 107.14 -21.76
N ARG A 175 37.01 107.06 -20.84
CA ARG A 175 36.25 108.21 -20.36
C ARG A 175 37.11 109.22 -19.58
N ILE A 176 38.12 108.76 -18.83
CA ILE A 176 39.14 109.63 -18.23
C ILE A 176 39.91 110.35 -19.33
N ARG A 177 40.39 109.62 -20.35
CA ARG A 177 41.09 110.22 -21.50
C ARG A 177 40.24 111.24 -22.27
N ASP A 178 38.93 111.02 -22.39
CA ASP A 178 38.00 111.98 -22.99
C ASP A 178 37.85 113.25 -22.13
N VAL A 179 37.74 113.12 -20.80
CA VAL A 179 37.67 114.26 -19.87
C VAL A 179 39.00 115.03 -19.82
N GLU A 180 40.13 114.32 -19.83
CA GLU A 180 41.48 114.88 -19.98
C GLU A 180 41.66 115.56 -21.34
N GLY A 181 41.02 115.06 -22.40
CA GLY A 181 40.95 115.71 -23.71
C GLY A 181 40.02 116.94 -23.77
N GLN A 182 39.08 117.07 -22.83
CA GLN A 182 38.20 118.24 -22.67
C GLN A 182 38.82 119.32 -21.77
N LEU A 183 39.70 118.96 -20.83
CA LEU A 183 40.42 119.88 -19.95
C LEU A 183 41.15 121.03 -20.68
N PRO A 184 41.81 120.82 -21.85
CA PRO A 184 42.36 121.89 -22.68
C PRO A 184 41.34 122.91 -23.22
N ARG A 185 40.03 122.62 -23.16
CA ARG A 185 38.96 123.52 -23.64
C ARG A 185 38.20 124.24 -22.52
N LEU A 186 38.42 123.88 -21.26
CA LEU A 186 37.79 124.51 -20.10
C LEU A 186 38.67 125.57 -19.42
N GLY A 187 39.82 125.91 -20.02
CA GLY A 187 40.65 127.05 -19.62
C GLY A 187 40.08 128.43 -20.01
N SER A 188 38.90 128.50 -20.62
CA SER A 188 38.30 129.76 -21.07
C SER A 188 36.76 129.76 -21.01
N SER A 189 36.22 130.79 -20.34
CA SER A 189 34.81 131.18 -20.19
C SER A 189 33.95 130.47 -19.13
N ALA A 190 33.32 131.31 -18.29
CA ALA A 190 32.26 131.05 -17.32
C ALA A 190 31.31 132.28 -17.33
N PRO A 191 30.15 132.30 -16.62
CA PRO A 191 29.34 131.19 -16.12
C PRO A 191 28.04 131.02 -16.98
N PRO A 192 26.81 131.59 -16.74
CA PRO A 192 26.21 132.29 -15.59
C PRO A 192 25.32 131.37 -14.71
N LEU A 193 24.06 131.74 -14.42
CA LEU A 193 23.06 131.05 -13.57
C LEU A 193 21.71 130.82 -14.29
N GLY A 194 20.93 129.85 -13.80
CA GLY A 194 19.50 129.67 -14.12
C GLY A 194 18.75 128.87 -13.02
N THR A 195 17.51 129.27 -12.71
CA THR A 195 16.71 128.78 -11.56
C THR A 195 15.61 127.76 -11.96
N HIS A 196 14.82 127.29 -10.96
CA HIS A 196 13.65 126.38 -11.04
C HIS A 196 14.01 124.87 -11.17
N GLY A 197 13.24 123.90 -10.64
CA GLY A 197 12.08 123.97 -9.74
C GLY A 197 11.25 122.67 -9.70
N VAL A 198 11.17 122.03 -8.51
CA VAL A 198 10.11 121.13 -7.95
C VAL A 198 9.46 120.00 -8.79
N SER A 199 9.31 118.82 -8.13
CA SER A 199 8.56 117.59 -8.49
C SER A 199 9.41 116.45 -9.08
N GLY A 200 9.30 115.17 -8.70
CA GLY A 200 8.52 114.54 -7.63
C GLY A 200 7.67 113.36 -8.12
N THR A 201 8.12 112.11 -7.91
CA THR A 201 7.29 110.88 -7.77
C THR A 201 8.14 109.67 -7.39
N ALA A 202 7.77 109.00 -6.30
CA ALA A 202 7.92 107.54 -6.11
C ALA A 202 6.63 106.85 -6.65
N PRO A 203 6.46 105.51 -6.70
CA PRO A 203 7.30 104.41 -6.19
C PRO A 203 7.69 103.41 -7.32
N THR A 204 8.21 102.20 -7.11
CA THR A 204 7.47 100.99 -6.68
C THR A 204 8.46 99.81 -6.52
N MET A 205 8.32 99.00 -5.46
CA MET A 205 9.04 97.72 -5.31
C MET A 205 8.28 96.56 -5.97
N PRO A 206 8.98 95.52 -6.45
CA PRO A 206 8.46 94.16 -6.40
C PRO A 206 9.20 93.32 -5.35
N ASN A 207 8.43 92.82 -4.40
CA ASN A 207 8.80 91.92 -3.33
C ASN A 207 9.10 90.52 -3.90
N ILE A 208 10.32 89.98 -3.75
CA ILE A 208 10.61 88.56 -4.06
C ILE A 208 10.54 87.76 -2.77
N VAL A 209 9.54 86.88 -2.72
CA VAL A 209 9.18 86.08 -1.54
C VAL A 209 10.24 85.01 -1.25
N ILE A 210 10.65 84.94 0.01
CA ILE A 210 11.46 83.84 0.56
C ILE A 210 10.53 82.65 0.85
N HIS A 211 10.67 81.56 0.10
CA HIS A 211 10.10 80.27 0.51
C HIS A 211 11.09 79.51 1.39
N ALA A 212 11.04 79.80 2.70
CA ALA A 212 11.66 78.96 3.71
C ALA A 212 10.73 77.77 4.03
N ALA A 213 10.99 76.61 3.44
CA ALA A 213 10.39 75.35 3.85
C ALA A 213 11.33 74.64 4.84
N ALA A 214 11.09 74.84 6.13
CA ALA A 214 11.73 74.07 7.20
C ALA A 214 10.97 72.76 7.42
N ALA A 215 11.63 71.62 7.23
CA ALA A 215 11.17 70.31 7.70
C ALA A 215 12.38 69.39 7.91
N GLY A 216 12.95 69.41 9.11
CA GLY A 216 13.91 68.40 9.54
C GLY A 216 13.32 67.60 10.69
N ALA A 217 13.23 66.27 10.55
CA ALA A 217 13.58 65.26 11.56
C ALA A 217 13.19 63.84 11.09
N PRO A 218 13.93 62.78 11.48
CA PRO A 218 13.67 61.39 11.10
C PRO A 218 13.21 60.55 12.32
N PRO A 219 13.44 59.22 12.37
CA PRO A 219 12.58 58.17 11.84
C PRO A 219 11.84 57.39 12.95
N GLY A 220 10.72 56.73 12.62
CA GLY A 220 9.95 55.90 13.56
C GLY A 220 9.56 54.55 12.95
N ALA A 221 9.84 53.46 13.67
CA ALA A 221 9.60 52.09 13.24
C ALA A 221 8.34 51.46 13.88
N ALA A 222 7.51 50.83 13.06
CA ALA A 222 6.51 49.77 13.33
C ALA A 222 5.76 49.57 11.99
N GLY A 223 5.35 48.41 11.51
CA GLY A 223 5.24 47.05 12.05
C GLY A 223 4.13 46.38 11.22
N PRO A 224 4.29 45.15 10.70
CA PRO A 224 3.37 44.64 9.67
C PRO A 224 2.00 44.22 10.25
N ALA A 225 0.93 44.63 9.60
CA ALA A 225 -0.42 44.23 9.96
C ALA A 225 -0.71 42.79 9.51
N THR A 226 -0.68 41.85 10.44
CA THR A 226 -1.22 40.49 10.26
C THR A 226 -2.74 40.51 10.41
N ALA A 227 -3.47 40.21 9.33
CA ALA A 227 -4.91 39.96 9.36
C ALA A 227 -5.17 38.44 9.31
N ALA A 228 -5.30 37.82 10.47
CA ALA A 228 -5.84 36.47 10.58
C ALA A 228 -7.37 36.50 10.50
N VAL A 229 -7.97 35.61 9.71
CA VAL A 229 -9.42 35.34 9.75
C VAL A 229 -9.63 33.89 10.15
N THR A 230 -10.17 33.70 11.36
CA THR A 230 -10.46 32.39 11.93
C THR A 230 -11.91 31.97 11.71
N ALA A 231 -12.09 30.76 11.18
CA ALA A 231 -13.11 29.74 11.51
C ALA A 231 -14.59 30.12 11.73
N ALA A 232 -15.49 29.46 10.98
CA ALA A 232 -16.83 29.08 11.45
C ALA A 232 -17.33 27.78 10.76
N ALA A 233 -18.03 26.95 11.54
CA ALA A 233 -18.35 25.53 11.35
C ALA A 233 -19.61 25.23 10.45
N PRO A 234 -20.05 23.95 10.27
CA PRO A 234 -21.05 23.51 9.28
C PRO A 234 -22.50 23.44 9.86
N PRO A 235 -23.55 23.03 9.11
CA PRO A 235 -23.90 21.62 8.86
C PRO A 235 -24.44 21.39 7.41
N LEU A 236 -24.87 20.22 6.91
CA LEU A 236 -25.96 19.33 7.36
C LEU A 236 -25.92 17.98 6.61
N ILE A 237 -26.36 16.90 7.27
CA ILE A 237 -26.54 15.56 6.69
C ILE A 237 -28.03 15.37 6.39
N GLU A 238 -28.39 14.91 5.19
CA GLU A 238 -29.74 14.42 4.89
C GLU A 238 -29.70 12.96 4.44
N ILE A 239 -30.52 12.13 5.09
CA ILE A 239 -30.63 10.70 4.85
C ILE A 239 -31.93 10.44 4.10
N LEU A 240 -31.84 9.91 2.88
CA LEU A 240 -33.00 9.37 2.16
C LEU A 240 -32.64 8.01 1.56
N GLY A 241 -33.17 6.95 2.20
CA GLY A 241 -33.07 5.59 1.70
C GLY A 241 -34.15 5.30 0.64
N GLY A 242 -33.77 4.60 -0.42
CA GLY A 242 -34.69 4.16 -1.46
C GLY A 242 -34.11 2.97 -2.24
N SER A 243 -34.50 1.75 -1.87
CA SER A 243 -34.15 0.55 -2.62
C SER A 243 -34.98 0.47 -3.91
N ALA A 244 -34.32 0.38 -5.05
CA ALA A 244 -34.93 0.06 -6.35
C ALA A 244 -34.01 -0.91 -7.13
N PRO A 245 -34.56 -1.80 -7.98
CA PRO A 245 -33.82 -2.94 -8.51
C PRO A 245 -32.84 -2.58 -9.64
N LEU A 246 -31.73 -3.31 -9.69
CA LEU A 246 -30.72 -3.21 -10.75
C LEU A 246 -31.26 -3.68 -12.09
N ALA A 247 -31.42 -2.77 -13.04
CA ALA A 247 -31.56 -3.08 -14.46
C ALA A 247 -30.18 -2.97 -15.14
N VAL A 248 -29.77 -4.04 -15.83
CA VAL A 248 -28.51 -4.06 -16.59
C VAL A 248 -28.68 -3.21 -17.86
N ALA A 249 -28.21 -1.96 -17.80
CA ALA A 249 -28.24 -1.05 -18.94
C ALA A 249 -27.00 -1.24 -19.83
N SER A 250 -27.18 -1.83 -21.01
CA SER A 250 -26.14 -1.88 -22.05
C SER A 250 -25.82 -0.47 -22.54
N LEU A 251 -24.55 -0.08 -22.47
CA LEU A 251 -24.05 1.21 -22.97
C LEU A 251 -24.15 1.28 -24.50
N PRO A 252 -24.65 2.39 -25.08
CA PRO A 252 -24.57 2.64 -26.52
C PRO A 252 -23.13 3.06 -26.93
N PRO A 253 -22.71 2.81 -28.18
CA PRO A 253 -21.39 3.21 -28.66
C PRO A 253 -21.26 4.73 -28.79
N PRO A 254 -20.05 5.30 -28.62
CA PRO A 254 -19.83 6.75 -28.68
C PRO A 254 -20.04 7.28 -30.10
N GLN A 255 -20.88 8.30 -30.24
CA GLN A 255 -21.00 9.05 -31.51
C GLN A 255 -19.87 10.08 -31.63
N LEU A 256 -19.19 10.07 -32.78
CA LEU A 256 -18.17 11.06 -33.13
C LEU A 256 -18.83 12.44 -33.35
N PRO A 257 -18.32 13.53 -32.76
CA PRO A 257 -18.82 14.87 -33.03
C PRO A 257 -18.46 15.30 -34.45
N GLY A 258 -19.46 15.76 -35.21
CA GLY A 258 -19.29 16.22 -36.59
C GLY A 258 -18.60 17.58 -36.70
N ASN A 259 -17.94 17.80 -37.84
CA ASN A 259 -17.28 19.07 -38.16
C ASN A 259 -18.27 20.26 -38.13
N GLY A 260 -18.08 21.17 -37.17
CA GLY A 260 -18.86 22.40 -37.00
C GLY A 260 -17.96 23.64 -36.93
N SER A 261 -18.18 24.57 -37.85
CA SER A 261 -17.44 25.81 -38.11
C SER A 261 -16.95 26.62 -36.88
N GLY A 262 -15.67 27.04 -36.98
CA GLY A 262 -14.92 27.95 -36.12
C GLY A 262 -15.66 29.02 -35.30
N GLY A 263 -15.41 28.97 -33.99
CA GLY A 263 -15.65 30.01 -32.99
C GLY A 263 -15.14 29.53 -31.63
N ASP A 264 -14.26 30.29 -30.98
CA ASP A 264 -13.80 30.12 -29.59
C ASP A 264 -13.48 28.69 -29.10
N GLY A 265 -12.51 28.03 -29.75
CA GLY A 265 -12.10 26.66 -29.41
C GLY A 265 -11.44 26.45 -28.03
N SER A 266 -11.25 27.49 -27.20
CA SER A 266 -10.57 27.37 -25.90
C SER A 266 -11.50 27.16 -24.70
N SER A 267 -12.79 27.49 -24.80
CA SER A 267 -13.79 27.16 -23.76
C SER A 267 -14.21 25.70 -23.86
N ASN A 268 -14.54 25.24 -25.07
CA ASN A 268 -15.03 23.89 -25.34
C ASN A 268 -14.06 22.77 -24.89
N ILE A 269 -12.75 23.04 -24.84
CA ILE A 269 -11.75 22.08 -24.31
C ILE A 269 -11.87 21.98 -22.78
N LEU A 270 -11.98 23.11 -22.07
CA LEU A 270 -12.13 23.11 -20.62
C LEU A 270 -13.49 22.54 -20.18
N ASP A 271 -14.56 22.81 -20.94
CA ASP A 271 -15.88 22.26 -20.65
C ASP A 271 -15.96 20.74 -20.92
N SER A 272 -15.23 20.23 -21.93
CA SER A 272 -15.13 18.79 -22.18
C SER A 272 -14.22 18.07 -21.18
N GLU A 273 -13.10 18.67 -20.74
CA GLU A 273 -12.30 18.15 -19.63
C GLU A 273 -13.11 18.12 -18.32
N ARG A 274 -13.90 19.17 -18.05
CA ARG A 274 -14.78 19.25 -16.87
C ARG A 274 -15.91 18.22 -16.91
N ALA A 275 -16.51 17.98 -18.08
CA ALA A 275 -17.50 16.93 -18.27
C ALA A 275 -16.91 15.53 -18.06
N LEU A 276 -15.69 15.28 -18.55
CA LEU A 276 -14.97 14.02 -18.34
C LEU A 276 -14.65 13.78 -16.87
N LEU A 277 -14.14 14.80 -16.15
CA LEU A 277 -13.87 14.72 -14.71
C LEU A 277 -15.15 14.49 -13.90
N GLN A 278 -16.26 15.14 -14.26
CA GLN A 278 -17.55 14.90 -13.62
C GLN A 278 -18.03 13.46 -13.84
N GLN A 279 -17.91 12.94 -15.06
CA GLN A 279 -18.23 11.55 -15.38
C GLN A 279 -17.37 10.55 -14.60
N GLN A 280 -16.07 10.83 -14.41
CA GLN A 280 -15.18 10.00 -13.60
C GLN A 280 -15.54 10.04 -12.10
N LEU A 281 -15.91 11.21 -11.56
CA LEU A 281 -16.37 11.34 -10.18
C LEU A 281 -17.70 10.61 -9.93
N ASP A 282 -18.64 10.67 -10.86
CA ASP A 282 -19.92 9.98 -10.70
C ASP A 282 -19.78 8.45 -10.90
N ALA A 283 -18.83 8.00 -11.73
CA ALA A 283 -18.43 6.59 -11.81
C ALA A 283 -17.78 6.09 -10.50
N LEU A 284 -16.91 6.90 -9.87
CA LEU A 284 -16.30 6.59 -8.56
C LEU A 284 -17.33 6.57 -7.42
N ARG A 285 -18.34 7.44 -7.46
CA ARG A 285 -19.47 7.38 -6.52
C ARG A 285 -20.29 6.11 -6.71
N GLY A 286 -20.56 5.72 -7.95
CA GLY A 286 -21.27 4.48 -8.28
C GLY A 286 -20.51 3.23 -7.80
N SER A 287 -19.18 3.18 -7.98
CA SER A 287 -18.38 2.07 -7.49
C SER A 287 -18.29 2.04 -5.96
N SER A 288 -18.18 3.20 -5.30
CA SER A 288 -18.22 3.31 -3.83
C SER A 288 -19.54 2.77 -3.25
N GLN A 289 -20.68 3.16 -3.83
CA GLN A 289 -22.00 2.68 -3.39
C GLN A 289 -22.19 1.17 -3.64
N ALA A 290 -21.68 0.65 -4.76
CA ALA A 290 -21.68 -0.79 -5.02
C ALA A 290 -20.85 -1.56 -3.99
N LEU A 291 -19.70 -1.01 -3.59
CA LEU A 291 -18.78 -1.61 -2.62
C LEU A 291 -19.37 -1.57 -1.20
N GLU A 292 -20.02 -0.47 -0.81
CA GLU A 292 -20.83 -0.38 0.43
C GLU A 292 -21.96 -1.42 0.45
N GLY A 293 -22.68 -1.58 -0.67
CA GLY A 293 -23.73 -2.61 -0.80
C GLY A 293 -23.19 -4.03 -0.63
N LEU A 294 -22.00 -4.31 -1.18
CA LEU A 294 -21.34 -5.61 -1.08
C LEU A 294 -20.83 -5.89 0.35
N VAL A 295 -20.23 -4.89 1.02
CA VAL A 295 -19.85 -4.96 2.45
C VAL A 295 -21.07 -5.22 3.33
N ARG A 296 -22.19 -4.55 3.07
CA ARG A 296 -23.44 -4.75 3.82
C ARG A 296 -24.05 -6.14 3.59
N GLY A 297 -23.94 -6.66 2.36
CA GLY A 297 -24.32 -8.03 2.03
C GLY A 297 -23.47 -9.08 2.75
N LEU A 298 -22.14 -8.87 2.82
CA LEU A 298 -21.22 -9.73 3.58
C LEU A 298 -21.46 -9.68 5.08
N GLN A 299 -21.78 -8.50 5.65
CA GLN A 299 -22.19 -8.41 7.04
C GLN A 299 -23.49 -9.18 7.29
N GLY A 300 -24.47 -9.08 6.38
CA GLY A 300 -25.71 -9.86 6.45
C GLY A 300 -25.48 -11.37 6.43
N THR A 301 -24.63 -11.89 5.54
CA THR A 301 -24.33 -13.34 5.50
C THR A 301 -23.50 -13.81 6.70
N ILE A 302 -22.62 -12.97 7.24
CA ILE A 302 -21.92 -13.25 8.51
C ILE A 302 -22.91 -13.31 9.68
N GLU A 303 -23.88 -12.40 9.76
CA GLU A 303 -24.94 -12.43 10.77
C GLU A 303 -25.89 -13.62 10.60
N GLU A 304 -26.22 -14.02 9.37
CA GLU A 304 -27.00 -15.23 9.09
C GLU A 304 -26.24 -16.51 9.48
N MET A 305 -24.95 -16.63 9.18
CA MET A 305 -24.13 -17.76 9.65
C MET A 305 -24.03 -17.79 11.18
N ARG A 306 -23.86 -16.63 11.81
CA ARG A 306 -23.76 -16.48 13.28
C ARG A 306 -25.06 -16.82 14.00
N ASN A 307 -26.21 -16.45 13.44
CA ASN A 307 -27.52 -16.74 14.01
C ASN A 307 -28.05 -18.12 13.60
N GLY A 308 -27.62 -18.65 12.45
CA GLY A 308 -27.97 -19.97 11.94
C GLY A 308 -27.38 -21.13 12.75
N SER A 309 -26.30 -20.91 13.50
CA SER A 309 -25.66 -21.94 14.34
C SER A 309 -26.47 -22.37 15.57
N ALA A 310 -27.63 -21.76 15.83
CA ALA A 310 -28.48 -22.01 17.01
C ALA A 310 -29.83 -22.70 16.71
N LYS A 311 -30.00 -23.28 15.51
CA LYS A 311 -31.23 -24.02 15.16
C LYS A 311 -30.98 -25.52 15.15
N GLU A 312 -31.28 -26.17 16.29
CA GLU A 312 -31.28 -27.64 16.39
C GLU A 312 -32.19 -28.25 15.32
N VAL A 313 -31.59 -29.02 14.42
CA VAL A 313 -32.34 -29.87 13.49
C VAL A 313 -32.73 -31.14 14.24
N THR A 314 -33.86 -31.09 14.94
CA THR A 314 -34.51 -32.27 15.52
C THR A 314 -35.14 -33.12 14.41
N THR A 315 -34.32 -33.82 13.63
CA THR A 315 -34.78 -34.90 12.74
C THR A 315 -34.78 -36.23 13.48
N ALA A 316 -35.87 -36.98 13.30
CA ALA A 316 -36.11 -38.26 13.99
C ALA A 316 -35.02 -39.30 13.68
N PRO A 317 -34.75 -40.25 14.61
CA PRO A 317 -33.72 -41.26 14.41
C PRO A 317 -34.06 -42.19 13.23
N PRO A 318 -33.09 -42.54 12.37
CA PRO A 318 -33.31 -43.51 11.31
C PRO A 318 -33.51 -44.93 11.88
N PRO A 319 -34.30 -45.79 11.20
CA PRO A 319 -34.53 -47.16 11.64
C PRO A 319 -33.22 -47.99 11.56
N PRO A 320 -33.03 -48.98 12.45
CA PRO A 320 -31.83 -49.80 12.46
C PRO A 320 -31.74 -50.66 11.18
N PRO A 321 -30.54 -50.83 10.58
CA PRO A 321 -30.34 -51.74 9.46
C PRO A 321 -30.52 -53.20 9.91
N PRO A 322 -30.90 -54.11 8.99
CA PRO A 322 -31.09 -55.52 9.32
C PRO A 322 -29.76 -56.16 9.76
N ALA A 323 -29.80 -56.93 10.83
CA ALA A 323 -28.67 -57.72 11.29
C ALA A 323 -28.36 -58.84 10.27
N THR A 324 -27.31 -58.63 9.49
CA THR A 324 -26.62 -59.69 8.76
C THR A 324 -25.49 -60.21 9.63
N ASP A 325 -25.53 -61.51 9.97
CA ASP A 325 -24.50 -62.20 10.75
C ASP A 325 -23.16 -62.25 9.98
N ALA A 326 -22.34 -61.22 10.15
CA ALA A 326 -20.95 -61.21 9.72
C ALA A 326 -20.07 -61.70 10.89
N VAL A 327 -19.50 -62.90 10.74
CA VAL A 327 -18.66 -63.55 11.76
C VAL A 327 -17.45 -62.67 12.11
N ALA A 328 -17.16 -62.58 13.40
CA ALA A 328 -16.23 -61.61 13.96
C ALA A 328 -14.76 -61.93 13.63
N ALA A 329 -14.15 -61.13 12.76
CA ALA A 329 -12.75 -60.78 12.93
C ALA A 329 -12.66 -59.75 14.06
N ALA A 330 -12.16 -60.16 15.23
CA ALA A 330 -12.08 -59.32 16.42
C ALA A 330 -11.01 -58.21 16.30
N GLN A 331 -11.30 -57.18 15.51
CA GLN A 331 -10.61 -55.90 15.60
C GLN A 331 -11.04 -55.24 16.91
N ASP A 332 -10.09 -55.01 17.83
CA ASP A 332 -10.40 -54.39 19.13
C ASP A 332 -11.02 -53.01 18.88
N PRO A 333 -12.28 -52.75 19.30
CA PRO A 333 -12.93 -51.46 19.05
C PRO A 333 -12.15 -50.28 19.66
N ALA A 334 -11.35 -50.53 20.71
CA ALA A 334 -10.41 -49.55 21.24
C ALA A 334 -9.32 -49.16 20.23
N ALA A 335 -8.82 -50.10 19.43
CA ALA A 335 -7.81 -49.85 18.40
C ALA A 335 -8.37 -49.05 17.22
N MET A 336 -9.63 -49.31 16.81
CA MET A 336 -10.30 -48.46 15.80
C MET A 336 -10.52 -47.03 16.29
N LEU A 337 -10.95 -46.86 17.55
CA LEU A 337 -11.10 -45.55 18.19
C LEU A 337 -9.77 -44.79 18.27
N ALA A 338 -8.68 -45.47 18.66
CA ALA A 338 -7.34 -44.88 18.69
C ALA A 338 -6.83 -44.49 17.30
N ALA A 339 -7.04 -45.34 16.28
CA ALA A 339 -6.67 -45.03 14.89
C ALA A 339 -7.46 -43.84 14.33
N ALA A 340 -8.77 -43.74 14.62
CA ALA A 340 -9.59 -42.61 14.22
C ALA A 340 -9.15 -41.30 14.90
N ALA A 341 -8.79 -41.34 16.19
CA ALA A 341 -8.26 -40.19 16.91
C ALA A 341 -6.89 -39.75 16.36
N ALA A 342 -6.00 -40.69 16.02
CA ALA A 342 -4.71 -40.40 15.40
C ALA A 342 -4.85 -39.78 13.99
N SER A 343 -5.77 -40.28 13.16
CA SER A 343 -6.07 -39.70 11.84
C SER A 343 -6.57 -38.26 11.95
N ALA A 344 -7.53 -38.00 12.84
CA ALA A 344 -8.07 -36.66 13.06
C ALA A 344 -7.02 -35.70 13.64
N ALA A 345 -6.09 -36.18 14.47
CA ALA A 345 -4.97 -35.39 14.97
C ALA A 345 -3.97 -35.02 13.86
N ALA A 346 -3.69 -35.92 12.92
CA ALA A 346 -2.82 -35.63 11.77
C ALA A 346 -3.45 -34.59 10.83
N GLU A 347 -4.75 -34.73 10.51
CA GLU A 347 -5.51 -33.75 9.73
C GLU A 347 -5.49 -32.37 10.42
N ALA A 348 -5.66 -32.30 11.74
CA ALA A 348 -5.60 -31.06 12.50
C ALA A 348 -4.22 -30.38 12.51
N VAL A 349 -3.12 -31.12 12.32
CA VAL A 349 -1.77 -30.56 12.17
C VAL A 349 -1.57 -30.02 10.74
N GLU A 350 -1.92 -30.77 9.70
CA GLU A 350 -1.81 -30.33 8.31
C GLU A 350 -2.64 -29.06 8.05
N LEU A 351 -3.84 -28.98 8.63
CA LEU A 351 -4.67 -27.78 8.55
C LEU A 351 -4.04 -26.60 9.30
N ARG A 352 -3.38 -26.81 10.46
CA ARG A 352 -2.66 -25.73 11.18
C ARG A 352 -1.50 -25.16 10.38
N GLU A 353 -0.72 -26.00 9.70
CA GLU A 353 0.40 -25.55 8.86
C GLU A 353 -0.11 -24.69 7.69
N LYS A 354 -1.15 -25.14 6.98
CA LYS A 354 -1.79 -24.35 5.91
C LYS A 354 -2.35 -23.02 6.39
N LEU A 355 -2.93 -22.99 7.60
CA LEU A 355 -3.42 -21.75 8.21
C LEU A 355 -2.29 -20.75 8.49
N GLN A 356 -1.14 -21.24 8.96
CA GLN A 356 0.02 -20.41 9.22
C GLN A 356 0.62 -19.85 7.93
N GLU A 357 0.72 -20.67 6.88
CA GLU A 357 1.18 -20.25 5.55
C GLU A 357 0.26 -19.16 4.95
N LEU A 358 -1.06 -19.38 4.92
CA LEU A 358 -2.04 -18.40 4.43
C LEU A 358 -2.02 -17.09 5.22
N THR A 359 -1.80 -17.16 6.55
CA THR A 359 -1.69 -15.96 7.39
C THR A 359 -0.44 -15.15 7.03
N SER A 360 0.71 -15.83 6.84
CA SER A 360 1.96 -15.18 6.43
C SER A 360 1.84 -14.51 5.05
N GLN A 361 1.19 -15.16 4.08
CA GLN A 361 0.96 -14.59 2.74
C GLN A 361 0.06 -13.35 2.78
N LEU A 362 -0.96 -13.33 3.66
CA LEU A 362 -1.83 -12.17 3.85
C LEU A 362 -1.06 -10.98 4.46
N GLU A 363 -0.23 -11.22 5.47
CA GLU A 363 0.60 -10.18 6.09
C GLU A 363 1.58 -9.56 5.07
N GLU A 364 2.27 -10.39 4.28
CA GLU A 364 3.17 -9.92 3.22
C GLU A 364 2.43 -9.04 2.20
N ALA A 365 1.28 -9.48 1.68
CA ALA A 365 0.46 -8.72 0.74
C ALA A 365 -0.01 -7.36 1.29
N VAL A 366 -0.37 -7.30 2.58
CA VAL A 366 -0.75 -6.04 3.25
C VAL A 366 0.44 -5.08 3.38
N THR A 367 1.64 -5.58 3.73
CA THR A 367 2.84 -4.73 3.78
C THR A 367 3.26 -4.22 2.39
N ALA A 368 3.16 -5.06 1.35
CA ALA A 368 3.42 -4.64 -0.02
C ALA A 368 2.45 -3.55 -0.50
N LYS A 369 1.14 -3.71 -0.24
CA LYS A 369 0.11 -2.72 -0.58
C LYS A 369 0.36 -1.37 0.09
N THR A 370 0.58 -1.36 1.41
CA THR A 370 0.82 -0.12 2.16
C THR A 370 2.11 0.59 1.73
N GLY A 371 3.16 -0.17 1.37
CA GLY A 371 4.37 0.38 0.76
C GLY A 371 4.12 1.09 -0.58
N LEU A 372 3.28 0.52 -1.46
CA LEU A 372 2.92 1.16 -2.72
C LEU A 372 1.98 2.36 -2.57
N GLU A 373 1.05 2.32 -1.61
CA GLU A 373 0.20 3.48 -1.29
C GLU A 373 1.06 4.67 -0.84
N GLY A 374 2.08 4.44 0.00
CA GLY A 374 3.09 5.45 0.34
C GLY A 374 3.90 5.94 -0.87
N ALA A 375 4.33 5.03 -1.74
CA ALA A 375 5.07 5.38 -2.95
C ALA A 375 4.22 6.12 -4.01
N LEU A 376 2.89 5.96 -4.00
CA LEU A 376 1.96 6.74 -4.82
C LEU A 376 1.81 8.16 -4.25
N ALA A 377 1.59 8.28 -2.93
CA ALA A 377 1.49 9.57 -2.25
C ALA A 377 2.75 10.43 -2.45
N ALA A 378 3.94 9.82 -2.44
CA ALA A 378 5.20 10.50 -2.76
C ALA A 378 5.19 11.09 -4.19
N CYS A 379 4.82 10.31 -5.21
CA CYS A 379 4.75 10.82 -6.59
C CYS A 379 3.62 11.84 -6.82
N GLN A 380 2.54 11.79 -6.03
CA GLN A 380 1.52 12.85 -6.03
C GLN A 380 2.08 14.15 -5.45
N GLY A 381 2.95 14.08 -4.44
CA GLY A 381 3.74 15.21 -3.94
C GLY A 381 4.64 15.81 -5.02
N GLU A 382 5.52 14.99 -5.60
CA GLU A 382 6.43 15.39 -6.70
C GLU A 382 5.66 16.02 -7.88
N LEU A 383 4.51 15.46 -8.27
CA LEU A 383 3.68 16.02 -9.34
C LEU A 383 3.12 17.40 -8.98
N ASN A 384 2.72 17.62 -7.74
CA ASN A 384 2.19 18.91 -7.29
C ASN A 384 3.29 19.98 -7.29
N GLU A 385 4.50 19.66 -6.82
CA GLU A 385 5.66 20.56 -6.87
C GLU A 385 6.00 20.96 -8.32
N VAL A 386 6.09 19.98 -9.23
CA VAL A 386 6.35 20.24 -10.66
C VAL A 386 5.22 21.04 -11.33
N LEU A 387 3.96 20.88 -10.91
CA LEU A 387 2.84 21.69 -11.38
C LEU A 387 2.89 23.13 -10.84
N GLU A 388 3.38 23.34 -9.62
CA GLU A 388 3.62 24.68 -9.05
C GLU A 388 4.78 25.39 -9.76
N ASP A 389 5.91 24.71 -9.96
CA ASP A 389 7.03 25.22 -10.77
C ASP A 389 6.57 25.60 -12.18
N ARG A 390 5.71 24.79 -12.80
CA ARG A 390 5.13 25.06 -14.11
C ARG A 390 4.28 26.32 -14.12
N TYR A 391 3.50 26.53 -13.07
CA TYR A 391 2.70 27.74 -12.89
C TYR A 391 3.61 28.97 -12.72
N GLN A 392 4.64 28.90 -11.87
CA GLN A 392 5.61 29.99 -11.69
C GLN A 392 6.35 30.33 -13.00
N LEU A 393 6.82 29.33 -13.75
CA LEU A 393 7.43 29.50 -15.08
C LEU A 393 6.45 30.15 -16.08
N GLN A 394 5.17 29.80 -16.06
CA GLN A 394 4.16 30.40 -16.92
C GLN A 394 3.92 31.88 -16.57
N VAL A 395 3.93 32.25 -15.29
CA VAL A 395 3.85 33.64 -14.82
C VAL A 395 5.09 34.42 -15.25
N ALA A 396 6.30 33.86 -15.04
CA ALA A 396 7.56 34.46 -15.45
C ALA A 396 7.64 34.70 -16.97
N LEU A 397 7.20 33.72 -17.78
CA LEU A 397 7.16 33.84 -19.24
C LEU A 397 6.23 34.97 -19.70
N ARG A 398 5.03 35.11 -19.10
CA ARG A 398 4.12 36.22 -19.38
C ARG A 398 4.72 37.57 -18.98
N ALA A 399 5.40 37.64 -17.84
CA ALA A 399 6.08 38.86 -17.39
C ALA A 399 7.21 39.27 -18.36
N ALA A 400 8.03 38.31 -18.81
CA ALA A 400 9.09 38.55 -19.80
C ALA A 400 8.54 38.98 -21.17
N GLN A 401 7.46 38.34 -21.64
CA GLN A 401 6.76 38.73 -22.87
C GLN A 401 6.22 40.17 -22.79
N LYS A 402 5.64 40.56 -21.65
CA LYS A 402 5.19 41.94 -21.41
C LYS A 402 6.36 42.92 -21.43
N GLN A 403 7.45 42.64 -20.72
CA GLN A 403 8.64 43.50 -20.72
C GLN A 403 9.25 43.68 -22.12
N LEU A 404 9.24 42.63 -22.97
CA LEU A 404 9.67 42.72 -24.35
C LEU A 404 8.73 43.63 -25.17
N ALA A 405 7.41 43.50 -25.02
CA ALA A 405 6.43 44.33 -25.69
C ALA A 405 6.54 45.81 -25.27
N ASP A 406 6.69 46.07 -23.97
CA ASP A 406 6.88 47.42 -23.41
C ASP A 406 8.20 48.04 -23.93
N ALA A 407 9.28 47.26 -24.04
CA ALA A 407 10.56 47.71 -24.60
C ALA A 407 10.48 48.01 -26.11
N LEU A 408 9.76 47.20 -26.88
CA LEU A 408 9.51 47.43 -28.31
C LEU A 408 8.65 48.68 -28.55
N ALA A 409 7.63 48.90 -27.71
CA ALA A 409 6.79 50.11 -27.76
C ALA A 409 7.57 51.37 -27.37
N ALA A 410 8.45 51.28 -26.35
CA ALA A 410 9.35 52.38 -26.01
C ALA A 410 10.30 52.71 -27.18
N ALA A 411 10.90 51.69 -27.80
CA ALA A 411 11.81 51.86 -28.94
C ALA A 411 11.13 52.45 -30.20
N SER A 412 9.85 52.17 -30.44
CA SER A 412 9.11 52.74 -31.57
C SER A 412 8.56 54.16 -31.31
N SER A 413 8.47 54.58 -30.05
CA SER A 413 7.99 55.92 -29.65
C SER A 413 9.06 57.03 -29.70
N ALA A 414 10.33 56.69 -29.88
CA ALA A 414 11.43 57.65 -29.87
C ALA A 414 11.54 58.45 -31.20
N PRO A 415 11.77 59.77 -31.16
CA PRO A 415 12.01 60.59 -32.36
C PRO A 415 13.37 60.24 -33.01
N PRO A 416 13.56 60.48 -34.31
CA PRO A 416 14.70 59.96 -35.09
C PRO A 416 16.01 60.62 -34.64
N PRO A 417 16.85 59.89 -33.88
CA PRO A 417 17.76 58.91 -34.49
C PRO A 417 17.41 57.46 -34.12
N GLY A 418 18.09 56.49 -34.75
CA GLY A 418 17.81 55.06 -34.58
C GLY A 418 17.99 54.54 -33.14
N PRO A 419 17.47 53.32 -32.84
CA PRO A 419 17.50 52.75 -31.50
C PRO A 419 18.94 52.70 -30.95
N SER A 420 19.11 53.14 -29.70
CA SER A 420 20.42 53.18 -29.05
C SER A 420 21.04 51.78 -28.95
N PRO A 421 22.39 51.66 -28.93
CA PRO A 421 23.04 50.37 -28.77
C PRO A 421 22.63 49.67 -27.46
N GLU A 422 22.27 50.43 -26.42
CA GLU A 422 21.75 49.90 -25.15
C GLU A 422 20.37 49.23 -25.32
N THR A 423 19.43 49.81 -26.09
CA THR A 423 18.14 49.16 -26.35
C THR A 423 18.30 47.91 -27.22
N ILE A 424 19.23 47.91 -28.18
CA ILE A 424 19.56 46.72 -28.99
C ILE A 424 20.13 45.60 -28.10
N ALA A 425 21.09 45.92 -27.22
CA ALA A 425 21.66 44.95 -26.28
C ALA A 425 20.61 44.39 -25.32
N ARG A 426 19.73 45.24 -24.79
CA ARG A 426 18.64 44.84 -23.88
C ARG A 426 17.59 43.96 -24.55
N LEU A 427 17.24 44.23 -25.82
CA LEU A 427 16.36 43.36 -26.61
C LEU A 427 17.01 41.99 -26.85
N ALA A 428 18.29 41.93 -27.24
CA ALA A 428 19.00 40.67 -27.43
C ALA A 428 19.07 39.83 -26.13
N GLN A 429 19.28 40.49 -24.97
CA GLN A 429 19.27 39.82 -23.67
C GLN A 429 17.88 39.29 -23.29
N LEU A 430 16.81 40.06 -23.53
CA LEU A 430 15.43 39.61 -23.31
C LEU A 430 15.05 38.44 -24.23
N GLU A 431 15.44 38.47 -25.50
CA GLU A 431 15.23 37.33 -26.40
C GLU A 431 15.97 36.07 -25.93
N ALA A 432 17.21 36.20 -25.44
CA ALA A 432 17.98 35.08 -24.92
C ALA A 432 17.30 34.46 -23.67
N ALA A 433 16.83 35.30 -22.74
CA ALA A 433 16.07 34.86 -21.57
C ALA A 433 14.74 34.19 -21.95
N LEU A 434 14.06 34.68 -22.99
CA LEU A 434 12.81 34.10 -23.49
C LEU A 434 13.03 32.76 -24.20
N ARG A 435 14.14 32.60 -24.93
CA ARG A 435 14.56 31.29 -25.49
C ARG A 435 14.89 30.28 -24.40
N GLN A 436 15.58 30.72 -23.34
CA GLN A 436 15.95 29.87 -22.21
C GLN A 436 14.71 29.39 -21.44
N THR A 437 13.87 30.30 -20.96
CA THR A 437 12.61 29.97 -20.26
C THR A 437 11.68 29.09 -21.09
N LYS A 438 11.63 29.26 -22.42
CA LYS A 438 10.91 28.33 -23.31
C LYS A 438 11.50 26.92 -23.33
N SER A 439 12.84 26.78 -23.31
CA SER A 439 13.51 25.49 -23.23
C SER A 439 13.25 24.80 -21.88
N ASP A 440 13.28 25.56 -20.78
CA ASP A 440 13.05 25.00 -19.44
C ASP A 440 11.57 24.60 -19.25
N TYR A 441 10.62 25.38 -19.76
CA TYR A 441 9.21 24.98 -19.84
C TYR A 441 8.98 23.70 -20.67
N GLN A 442 9.78 23.47 -21.73
CA GLN A 442 9.71 22.22 -22.50
C GLN A 442 10.25 21.01 -21.73
N LYS A 443 11.34 21.15 -20.96
CA LYS A 443 11.84 20.09 -20.07
C LYS A 443 10.80 19.73 -19.01
N LEU A 444 10.22 20.74 -18.36
CA LEU A 444 9.23 20.55 -17.30
C LEU A 444 7.96 19.85 -17.83
N LEU A 445 7.52 20.15 -19.07
CA LEU A 445 6.45 19.39 -19.72
C LEU A 445 6.81 17.92 -19.95
N GLN A 446 8.07 17.62 -20.25
CA GLN A 446 8.56 16.25 -20.43
C GLN A 446 8.62 15.51 -19.08
N GLU A 447 9.05 16.18 -18.01
CA GLU A 447 9.06 15.66 -16.64
C GLU A 447 7.63 15.36 -16.14
N VAL A 448 6.67 16.28 -16.34
CA VAL A 448 5.23 16.03 -16.05
C VAL A 448 4.71 14.80 -16.81
N ALA A 449 5.12 14.61 -18.07
CA ALA A 449 4.72 13.44 -18.85
C ALA A 449 5.32 12.14 -18.29
N THR A 450 6.59 12.16 -17.86
CA THR A 450 7.25 11.03 -17.22
C THR A 450 6.62 10.68 -15.87
N ILE A 451 6.37 11.66 -15.01
CA ILE A 451 5.74 11.46 -13.68
C ILE A 451 4.34 10.87 -13.85
N ARG A 452 3.52 11.40 -14.79
CA ARG A 452 2.19 10.80 -15.09
C ARG A 452 2.28 9.36 -15.57
N GLY A 453 3.28 9.02 -16.40
CA GLY A 453 3.52 7.65 -16.82
C GLY A 453 3.86 6.73 -15.64
N GLN A 454 4.69 7.20 -14.71
CA GLN A 454 5.04 6.47 -13.49
C GLN A 454 3.86 6.31 -12.53
N MET A 455 3.03 7.34 -12.34
CA MET A 455 1.80 7.23 -11.54
C MET A 455 0.84 6.20 -12.14
N SER A 456 0.57 6.26 -13.45
CA SER A 456 -0.31 5.29 -14.13
C SER A 456 0.17 3.84 -14.00
N ALA A 457 1.50 3.62 -14.03
CA ALA A 457 2.09 2.32 -13.75
C ALA A 457 1.90 1.90 -12.27
N LYS A 458 2.08 2.82 -11.31
CA LYS A 458 1.84 2.59 -9.88
C LYS A 458 0.36 2.30 -9.59
N ASP A 459 -0.58 3.06 -10.15
CA ASP A 459 -2.03 2.86 -10.03
C ASP A 459 -2.45 1.48 -10.56
N SER A 460 -1.88 1.07 -11.69
CA SER A 460 -2.10 -0.26 -12.28
C SER A 460 -1.59 -1.37 -11.34
N HIS A 461 -0.43 -1.18 -10.72
CA HIS A 461 0.15 -2.13 -9.76
C HIS A 461 -0.65 -2.16 -8.43
N ILE A 462 -1.10 -1.02 -7.92
CA ILE A 462 -1.99 -0.94 -6.74
C ILE A 462 -3.32 -1.65 -7.03
N SER A 463 -3.85 -1.53 -8.25
CA SER A 463 -5.05 -2.25 -8.67
C SER A 463 -4.82 -3.78 -8.69
N GLN A 464 -3.64 -4.24 -9.13
CA GLN A 464 -3.24 -5.64 -9.07
C GLN A 464 -3.14 -6.13 -7.61
N LEU A 465 -2.35 -5.47 -6.75
CA LEU A 465 -2.25 -5.85 -5.33
C LEU A 465 -3.59 -5.76 -4.59
N THR A 466 -4.48 -4.83 -4.96
CA THR A 466 -5.83 -4.76 -4.38
C THR A 466 -6.67 -5.98 -4.79
N SER A 467 -6.54 -6.45 -6.03
CA SER A 467 -7.18 -7.69 -6.48
C SER A 467 -6.59 -8.95 -5.82
N GLU A 468 -5.28 -8.95 -5.54
CA GLU A 468 -4.60 -10.04 -4.83
C GLU A 468 -4.95 -10.05 -3.35
N LEU A 469 -5.00 -8.90 -2.70
CA LEU A 469 -5.50 -8.76 -1.33
C LEU A 469 -6.97 -9.20 -1.21
N ALA A 470 -7.81 -8.92 -2.20
CA ALA A 470 -9.18 -9.42 -2.23
C ALA A 470 -9.24 -10.97 -2.31
N ARG A 471 -8.35 -11.59 -3.09
CA ARG A 471 -8.20 -13.07 -3.11
C ARG A 471 -7.65 -13.61 -1.78
N ALA A 472 -6.64 -12.96 -1.21
CA ALA A 472 -6.06 -13.34 0.09
C ALA A 472 -7.07 -13.17 1.24
N THR A 473 -7.98 -12.21 1.14
CA THR A 473 -9.09 -12.06 2.10
C THR A 473 -10.11 -13.19 1.94
N ALA A 474 -10.37 -13.65 0.71
CA ALA A 474 -11.21 -14.82 0.47
C ALA A 474 -10.58 -16.13 1.01
N THR A 475 -9.27 -16.32 0.83
CA THR A 475 -8.56 -17.47 1.45
C THR A 475 -8.45 -17.33 2.97
N ALA A 476 -8.46 -16.13 3.54
CA ALA A 476 -8.57 -15.92 4.98
C ALA A 476 -9.95 -16.35 5.55
N ILE A 477 -11.03 -16.19 4.77
CA ILE A 477 -12.36 -16.72 5.14
C ILE A 477 -12.34 -18.25 5.09
N GLU A 478 -11.72 -18.85 4.09
CA GLU A 478 -11.51 -20.31 4.01
C GLU A 478 -10.66 -20.80 5.20
N ALA A 479 -9.62 -20.06 5.58
CA ALA A 479 -8.83 -20.31 6.78
C ALA A 479 -9.68 -20.31 8.06
N ASP A 480 -10.57 -19.34 8.26
CA ASP A 480 -11.47 -19.34 9.43
C ASP A 480 -12.47 -20.51 9.41
N GLN A 481 -12.92 -20.95 8.23
CA GLN A 481 -13.69 -22.19 8.10
C GLN A 481 -12.87 -23.42 8.50
N LEU A 482 -11.62 -23.55 8.05
CA LEU A 482 -10.73 -24.64 8.45
C LEU A 482 -10.41 -24.61 9.97
N ARG A 483 -10.25 -23.42 10.58
CA ARG A 483 -10.13 -23.28 12.04
C ARG A 483 -11.36 -23.84 12.78
N SER A 484 -12.56 -23.55 12.28
CA SER A 484 -13.80 -24.11 12.84
C SER A 484 -13.86 -25.64 12.73
N GLN A 485 -13.39 -26.20 11.61
CA GLN A 485 -13.34 -27.65 11.39
C GLN A 485 -12.35 -28.33 12.33
N ILE A 486 -11.16 -27.74 12.55
CA ILE A 486 -10.19 -28.20 13.55
C ILE A 486 -10.83 -28.23 14.93
N ALA A 487 -11.50 -27.15 15.36
CA ALA A 487 -12.14 -27.09 16.68
C ALA A 487 -13.20 -28.20 16.88
N VAL A 488 -13.97 -28.52 15.84
CA VAL A 488 -14.94 -29.63 15.85
C VAL A 488 -14.23 -30.99 15.92
N LEU A 489 -13.15 -31.19 15.16
CA LEU A 489 -12.34 -32.41 15.21
C LEU A 489 -11.68 -32.61 16.57
N GLU A 490 -11.15 -31.55 17.20
CA GLU A 490 -10.55 -31.61 18.54
C GLU A 490 -11.59 -31.92 19.62
N ALA A 491 -12.78 -31.33 19.56
CA ALA A 491 -13.90 -31.67 20.44
C ALA A 491 -14.33 -33.14 20.26
N ARG A 492 -14.32 -33.64 19.01
CA ARG A 492 -14.59 -35.06 18.70
C ARG A 492 -13.51 -35.96 19.29
N ILE A 493 -12.22 -35.68 19.05
CA ILE A 493 -11.09 -36.42 19.64
C ILE A 493 -11.24 -36.48 21.16
N GLY A 494 -11.41 -35.34 21.84
CA GLY A 494 -11.59 -35.28 23.29
C GLY A 494 -12.84 -36.00 23.82
N THR A 495 -13.80 -36.33 22.95
CA THR A 495 -14.96 -37.18 23.28
C THR A 495 -14.64 -38.66 23.08
N LEU A 496 -13.97 -39.02 21.98
CA LEU A 496 -13.49 -40.39 21.74
C LEU A 496 -12.46 -40.84 22.79
N THR A 497 -11.57 -39.95 23.23
CA THR A 497 -10.60 -40.20 24.32
C THR A 497 -11.31 -40.48 25.65
N ARG A 498 -12.41 -39.76 25.96
CA ARG A 498 -13.23 -40.04 27.16
C ARG A 498 -13.90 -41.41 27.06
N HIS A 499 -14.52 -41.73 25.93
CA HIS A 499 -15.10 -43.07 25.72
C HIS A 499 -14.08 -44.20 25.75
N LEU A 500 -12.84 -43.98 25.30
CA LEU A 500 -11.75 -44.95 25.48
C LEU A 500 -11.43 -45.16 26.96
N ALA A 501 -11.27 -44.09 27.74
CA ALA A 501 -11.02 -44.19 29.18
C ALA A 501 -12.18 -44.86 29.95
N GLU A 502 -13.43 -44.57 29.57
CA GLU A 502 -14.64 -45.24 30.09
C GLU A 502 -14.61 -46.74 29.79
N ASN A 503 -14.34 -47.14 28.54
CA ASN A 503 -14.23 -48.55 28.14
C ASN A 503 -13.06 -49.27 28.84
N GLU A 504 -11.92 -48.63 29.02
CA GLU A 504 -10.82 -49.17 29.81
C GLU A 504 -11.21 -49.38 31.27
N SER A 505 -11.94 -48.44 31.88
CA SER A 505 -12.45 -48.58 33.25
C SER A 505 -13.45 -49.73 33.36
N GLY A 506 -14.32 -49.90 32.35
CA GLY A 506 -15.25 -51.03 32.23
C GLY A 506 -14.52 -52.37 32.10
N ARG A 507 -13.46 -52.46 31.28
CA ARG A 507 -12.59 -53.64 31.18
C ARG A 507 -11.94 -53.98 32.54
N ARG A 508 -11.48 -52.99 33.30
CA ARG A 508 -10.90 -53.20 34.64
C ARG A 508 -11.95 -53.77 35.61
N LEU A 509 -13.13 -53.16 35.68
CA LEU A 509 -14.25 -53.66 36.50
C LEU A 509 -14.68 -55.08 36.11
N PHE A 510 -14.72 -55.40 34.81
CA PHE A 510 -15.02 -56.75 34.33
C PHE A 510 -13.96 -57.76 34.78
N ASN A 511 -12.67 -57.43 34.62
CA ASN A 511 -11.57 -58.29 35.06
C ASN A 511 -11.56 -58.52 36.59
N GLU A 512 -11.92 -57.49 37.38
CA GLU A 512 -12.13 -57.62 38.82
C GLU A 512 -13.31 -58.54 39.15
N LEU A 513 -14.43 -58.38 38.43
CA LEU A 513 -15.60 -59.25 38.58
C LEU A 513 -15.26 -60.72 38.25
N GLU A 514 -14.55 -60.97 37.15
CA GLU A 514 -14.09 -62.30 36.76
C GLU A 514 -13.14 -62.89 37.81
N ALA A 515 -12.19 -62.10 38.33
CA ALA A 515 -11.30 -62.52 39.42
C ALA A 515 -12.06 -62.88 40.71
N THR A 516 -13.08 -62.11 41.10
CA THR A 516 -13.93 -62.44 42.26
C THR A 516 -14.78 -63.69 42.00
N HIS A 517 -15.33 -63.87 40.81
CA HIS A 517 -16.05 -65.07 40.40
C HIS A 517 -15.16 -66.33 40.45
N SER A 518 -13.95 -66.28 39.87
CA SER A 518 -12.96 -67.35 39.94
C SER A 518 -12.45 -67.61 41.37
N SER A 519 -12.49 -66.61 42.25
CA SER A 519 -12.24 -66.79 43.70
C SER A 519 -13.39 -67.54 44.38
N MET A 520 -14.64 -67.16 44.10
CA MET A 520 -15.83 -67.84 44.63
C MET A 520 -15.95 -69.29 44.14
N GLN A 521 -15.70 -69.55 42.84
CA GLN A 521 -15.66 -70.92 42.30
C GLN A 521 -14.62 -71.80 43.00
N ARG A 522 -13.40 -71.27 43.24
CA ARG A 522 -12.36 -71.99 43.99
C ARG A 522 -12.78 -72.28 45.43
N ARG A 523 -13.43 -71.33 46.11
CA ARG A 523 -13.98 -71.53 47.47
C ARG A 523 -15.08 -72.59 47.49
N LEU A 524 -16.00 -72.58 46.53
CA LEU A 524 -17.06 -73.58 46.40
C LEU A 524 -16.51 -74.98 46.10
N ALA A 525 -15.48 -75.09 45.25
CA ALA A 525 -14.80 -76.36 45.00
C ALA A 525 -14.10 -76.90 46.26
N ALA A 526 -13.41 -76.04 47.02
CA ALA A 526 -12.77 -76.43 48.28
C ALA A 526 -13.79 -76.84 49.37
N ALA A 527 -14.95 -76.17 49.44
CA ALA A 527 -16.04 -76.56 50.34
C ALA A 527 -16.60 -77.94 49.98
N ARG A 528 -16.92 -78.19 48.70
CA ARG A 528 -17.41 -79.50 48.23
C ARG A 528 -16.42 -80.64 48.51
N ALA A 529 -15.12 -80.42 48.27
CA ALA A 529 -14.09 -81.39 48.59
C ALA A 529 -13.99 -81.66 50.11
N SER A 530 -14.25 -80.65 50.95
CA SER A 530 -14.29 -80.80 52.40
C SER A 530 -15.50 -81.64 52.85
N ASP A 531 -16.68 -81.41 52.24
CA ASP A 531 -17.91 -82.17 52.50
C ASP A 531 -17.76 -83.64 52.05
N GLU A 532 -17.11 -83.91 50.91
CA GLU A 532 -16.80 -85.27 50.45
C GLU A 532 -15.85 -86.01 51.41
N ILE A 533 -14.84 -85.33 51.97
CA ILE A 533 -13.95 -85.90 53.00
C ILE A 533 -14.71 -86.17 54.30
N TYR A 534 -15.69 -85.35 54.66
CA TYR A 534 -16.49 -85.58 55.87
C TYR A 534 -17.48 -86.74 55.70
N ASN A 535 -18.15 -86.82 54.55
CA ASN A 535 -19.11 -87.89 54.22
C ASN A 535 -18.47 -89.25 53.91
N SER A 536 -17.15 -89.32 53.66
CA SER A 536 -16.43 -90.57 53.42
C SER A 536 -15.76 -91.17 54.67
N ASN A 537 -15.76 -90.43 55.80
CA ASN A 537 -15.20 -90.86 57.08
C ASN A 537 -16.28 -91.16 58.16
N GLY A 538 -17.57 -91.02 57.82
CA GLY A 538 -18.72 -91.36 58.67
C GLY A 538 -19.46 -92.58 58.14
#